data_AF-A0A428THC7-F1
#
_entry.id   AF-A0A428THC7-F1
#
_cell.length_a   1.000
_cell.length_b   1.000
_cell.length_c   1.000
_cell.angle_alpha   90.00
_cell.angle_beta   90.00
_cell.angle_gamma   90.00
#
_symmetry.space_group_name_H-M   'P 1'
#
loop_
_entity.id
_entity.type
_entity.pdbx_description
1 polymer ?
#
loop_
_entity_poly.entity_id
_entity_poly.type
_entity_poly.pdbx_seq_one_letter_code
_entity_poly.pdbx_strand_id
1 'polypeptide(L)'
;MDSYCASQQFLDKFPALAAAGTVNLDSSLIHQILATVSTVLEDLQATAYRKPELLAEAASRLVVSTLPILQVALLGIKSEEALRPGQELLHPDNSSSYLSLVSALDSHDGTADEHVLRLTSSLRSIVPTWLNRNEQETVEPAAAASLVLLIFSGPTERKTILDEWAETVKHRPTSRTTVHGNGYFHALTIAQPLSELSEDVASKALLERWEWDTEVESRVAILQSLTQSRILRDKPMIFLDLIAEGLNDYTTNARGDVGSHGILFGPFFFSTLRLSAEKLDRVRPEAQAAIALVLKEGDATQFRKLTFSSKIYFQNLLNLHLMAGFVTSADTGNEDLVIASRAALCEFCESSQENLELVCQALLQNLKTRQGQDRVIVPTLEITAFLFHVKLFQGSAVNFRSLCLQTQKAGYKTGNVRKLEACIRVYSGVASMGDQEGAEAGVQEARKRLGALLYHPWPKVRSMVVDGLWGLVGDQEEAGERLKGVDWGRAGKEQIKTAVEELQLV
;
A
#
# COMPACT_ATOMS: atom_id res chain seq x y z
N MET A 1 22.09 -28.98 -7.80
CA MET A 1 21.03 -28.74 -6.80
C MET A 1 20.79 -30.00 -5.98
N ASP A 2 20.57 -31.12 -6.63
CA ASP A 2 20.13 -32.40 -6.02
C ASP A 2 20.98 -32.82 -4.80
N SER A 3 22.31 -32.73 -4.89
CA SER A 3 23.24 -32.98 -3.76
C SER A 3 23.01 -32.04 -2.56
N TYR A 4 22.73 -30.76 -2.80
CA TYR A 4 22.41 -29.79 -1.74
C TYR A 4 21.06 -30.11 -1.09
N CYS A 5 20.03 -30.45 -1.87
CA CYS A 5 18.73 -30.86 -1.33
C CYS A 5 18.83 -32.15 -0.50
N ALA A 6 19.65 -33.12 -0.92
CA ALA A 6 19.88 -34.34 -0.16
C ALA A 6 20.57 -34.06 1.19
N SER A 7 21.62 -33.23 1.20
CA SER A 7 22.30 -32.80 2.43
C SER A 7 21.36 -32.01 3.34
N GLN A 8 20.58 -31.06 2.81
CA GLN A 8 19.61 -30.29 3.59
C GLN A 8 18.56 -31.20 4.26
N GLN A 9 17.97 -32.14 3.51
CA GLN A 9 16.98 -33.08 4.05
C GLN A 9 17.53 -34.07 5.09
N PHE A 10 18.84 -34.29 5.13
CA PHE A 10 19.50 -35.04 6.20
C PHE A 10 19.70 -34.15 7.43
N LEU A 11 20.21 -32.94 7.24
CA LEU A 11 20.46 -31.97 8.32
C LEU A 11 19.18 -31.52 9.03
N ASP A 12 18.09 -31.27 8.29
CA ASP A 12 16.76 -30.96 8.87
C ASP A 12 16.22 -32.11 9.75
N LYS A 13 16.73 -33.34 9.60
CA LYS A 13 16.38 -34.52 10.42
C LYS A 13 17.37 -34.81 11.55
N PHE A 14 18.55 -34.19 11.55
CA PHE A 14 19.58 -34.39 12.57
C PHE A 14 19.06 -34.28 14.02
N PRO A 15 18.20 -33.30 14.39
CA PRO A 15 17.65 -33.21 15.76
C PRO A 15 16.86 -34.44 16.19
N ALA A 16 16.01 -34.98 15.31
CA ALA A 16 15.22 -36.18 15.58
C ALA A 16 16.10 -37.45 15.64
N LEU A 17 17.12 -37.53 14.78
CA LEU A 17 18.09 -38.63 14.77
C LEU A 17 18.96 -38.64 16.03
N ALA A 18 19.34 -37.46 16.54
CA ALA A 18 20.07 -37.28 17.78
C ALA A 18 19.19 -37.64 19.01
N ALA A 19 17.96 -37.13 19.07
CA ALA A 19 17.01 -37.47 20.14
C ALA A 19 16.68 -38.98 20.20
N ALA A 20 16.68 -39.66 19.06
CA ALA A 20 16.49 -41.11 18.98
C ALA A 20 17.78 -41.94 19.29
N GLY A 21 18.92 -41.30 19.56
CA GLY A 21 20.21 -41.98 19.78
C GLY A 21 20.75 -42.73 18.55
N THR A 22 20.26 -42.40 17.34
CA THR A 22 20.55 -43.16 16.11
C THR A 22 21.80 -42.72 15.38
N VAL A 23 22.29 -41.50 15.65
CA VAL A 23 23.59 -41.01 15.18
C VAL A 23 24.56 -41.11 16.35
N ASN A 24 25.71 -41.76 16.12
CA ASN A 24 26.80 -41.73 17.08
C ASN A 24 27.50 -40.36 16.96
N LEU A 25 27.20 -39.45 17.88
CA LEU A 25 27.53 -38.03 17.80
C LEU A 25 28.97 -37.74 18.27
N ASP A 26 29.92 -38.41 17.61
CA ASP A 26 31.34 -38.14 17.76
C ASP A 26 31.72 -36.78 17.16
N SER A 27 32.67 -36.10 17.81
CA SER A 27 33.18 -34.80 17.41
C SER A 27 33.71 -34.81 15.97
N SER A 28 34.32 -35.92 15.53
CA SER A 28 34.86 -36.07 14.18
C SER A 28 33.81 -35.88 13.07
N LEU A 29 32.58 -36.36 13.27
CA LEU A 29 31.49 -36.21 12.30
C LEU A 29 30.96 -34.76 12.28
N ILE A 30 30.83 -34.13 13.46
CA ILE A 30 30.42 -32.73 13.60
C ILE A 30 31.42 -31.82 12.88
N HIS A 31 32.71 -31.98 13.18
CA HIS A 31 33.81 -31.25 12.55
C HIS A 31 33.91 -31.49 11.04
N GLN A 32 33.68 -32.73 10.57
CA GLN A 32 33.65 -33.04 9.14
C GLN A 32 32.49 -32.32 8.43
N ILE A 33 31.30 -32.29 9.02
CA ILE A 33 30.14 -31.60 8.44
C ILE A 33 30.40 -30.08 8.39
N LEU A 34 30.83 -29.47 9.49
CA LEU A 34 31.16 -28.04 9.54
C LEU A 34 32.24 -27.67 8.51
N ALA A 35 33.34 -28.42 8.44
CA ALA A 35 34.39 -28.20 7.44
C ALA A 35 33.88 -28.33 5.99
N THR A 36 32.93 -29.24 5.73
CA THR A 36 32.31 -29.41 4.42
C THR A 36 31.44 -28.19 4.06
N VAL A 37 30.63 -27.68 5.00
CA VAL A 37 29.80 -26.49 4.76
C VAL A 37 30.68 -25.25 4.58
N SER A 38 31.73 -25.05 5.37
CA SER A 38 32.66 -23.92 5.18
C SER A 38 33.33 -23.96 3.81
N THR A 39 33.76 -25.15 3.36
CA THR A 39 34.36 -25.33 2.02
C THR A 39 33.37 -25.00 0.89
N VAL A 40 32.08 -25.33 1.07
CA VAL A 40 31.01 -24.93 0.13
C VAL A 40 30.82 -23.41 0.10
N LEU A 41 30.83 -22.73 1.25
CA LEU A 41 30.68 -21.27 1.30
C LEU A 41 31.89 -20.56 0.68
N GLU A 42 33.10 -21.06 0.93
CA GLU A 42 34.35 -20.53 0.36
C GLU A 42 34.40 -20.65 -1.17
N ASP A 43 33.96 -21.79 -1.73
CA ASP A 43 33.85 -21.98 -3.19
C ASP A 43 32.76 -21.07 -3.78
N LEU A 44 31.60 -20.94 -3.14
CA LEU A 44 30.55 -20.01 -3.57
C LEU A 44 30.97 -18.53 -3.48
N GLN A 45 31.94 -18.18 -2.63
CA GLN A 45 32.54 -16.85 -2.58
C GLN A 45 33.61 -16.66 -3.68
N ALA A 46 34.41 -17.69 -3.98
CA ALA A 46 35.52 -17.60 -4.92
C ALA A 46 35.11 -17.79 -6.40
N THR A 47 34.05 -18.56 -6.67
CA THR A 47 33.70 -19.05 -8.01
C THR A 47 32.46 -18.33 -8.58
N ALA A 48 32.64 -17.67 -9.73
CA ALA A 48 31.55 -16.95 -10.42
C ALA A 48 30.58 -17.90 -11.15
N TYR A 49 29.56 -18.37 -10.44
CA TYR A 49 28.57 -19.32 -10.96
C TYR A 49 27.47 -18.72 -11.85
N ARG A 50 26.86 -19.58 -12.68
CA ARG A 50 25.58 -19.29 -13.36
C ARG A 50 24.42 -19.48 -12.38
N LYS A 51 23.42 -18.59 -12.46
CA LYS A 51 22.27 -18.51 -11.54
C LYS A 51 22.65 -18.36 -10.05
N PRO A 52 23.41 -17.32 -9.67
CA PRO A 52 23.85 -17.11 -8.29
C PRO A 52 22.68 -16.93 -7.29
N GLU A 53 21.49 -16.51 -7.71
CA GLU A 53 20.27 -16.44 -6.90
C GLU A 53 19.86 -17.79 -6.31
N LEU A 54 19.82 -18.84 -7.14
CA LEU A 54 19.41 -20.18 -6.70
C LEU A 54 20.50 -20.88 -5.86
N LEU A 55 21.76 -20.45 -6.00
CA LEU A 55 22.86 -20.90 -5.15
C LEU A 55 22.88 -20.18 -3.81
N ALA A 56 22.59 -18.87 -3.78
CA ALA A 56 22.40 -18.10 -2.57
C ALA A 56 21.21 -18.63 -1.75
N GLU A 57 20.08 -18.96 -2.40
CA GLU A 57 18.97 -19.67 -1.75
C GLU A 57 19.44 -21.01 -1.15
N ALA A 58 20.00 -21.90 -1.96
CA ALA A 58 20.35 -23.26 -1.52
C ALA A 58 21.42 -23.28 -0.41
N ALA A 59 22.40 -22.39 -0.49
CA ALA A 59 23.41 -22.21 0.54
C ALA A 59 22.82 -21.61 1.83
N SER A 60 21.92 -20.64 1.72
CA SER A 60 21.23 -20.08 2.89
C SER A 60 20.37 -21.13 3.60
N ARG A 61 19.62 -21.95 2.86
CA ARG A 61 18.87 -23.09 3.41
C ARG A 61 19.80 -24.09 4.09
N LEU A 62 20.93 -24.45 3.46
CA LEU A 62 21.96 -25.33 4.03
C LEU A 62 22.52 -24.80 5.36
N VAL A 63 22.81 -23.50 5.44
CA VAL A 63 23.30 -22.83 6.65
C VAL A 63 22.27 -22.91 7.78
N VAL A 64 21.00 -22.62 7.49
CA VAL A 64 19.90 -22.75 8.47
C VAL A 64 19.76 -24.19 8.97
N SER A 65 19.82 -25.18 8.08
CA SER A 65 19.81 -26.60 8.47
C SER A 65 21.05 -27.03 9.27
N THR A 66 22.16 -26.29 9.20
CA THR A 66 23.40 -26.57 9.94
C THR A 66 23.36 -26.02 11.38
N LEU A 67 22.42 -25.13 11.72
CA LEU A 67 22.25 -24.55 13.06
C LEU A 67 22.33 -25.58 14.22
N PRO A 68 21.65 -26.75 14.17
CA PRO A 68 21.65 -27.67 15.31
C PRO A 68 23.02 -28.34 15.52
N ILE A 69 23.84 -28.41 14.47
CA ILE A 69 25.21 -28.93 14.55
C ILE A 69 26.14 -27.88 15.16
N LEU A 70 25.95 -26.60 14.85
CA LEU A 70 26.65 -25.49 15.50
C LEU A 70 26.31 -25.40 17.00
N GLN A 71 25.04 -25.62 17.36
CA GLN A 71 24.60 -25.70 18.76
C GLN A 71 25.32 -26.85 19.50
N VAL A 72 25.36 -28.05 18.92
CA VAL A 72 26.04 -29.21 19.54
C VAL A 72 27.56 -29.03 19.60
N ALA A 73 28.19 -28.40 18.60
CA ALA A 73 29.62 -28.16 18.57
C ALA A 73 30.11 -27.25 19.71
N LEU A 74 29.30 -26.25 20.12
CA LEU A 74 29.66 -25.32 21.19
C LEU A 74 29.09 -25.69 22.57
N LEU A 75 27.83 -26.14 22.64
CA LEU A 75 27.13 -26.37 23.92
C LEU A 75 27.01 -27.85 24.32
N GLY A 76 27.41 -28.76 23.44
CA GLY A 76 27.20 -30.20 23.58
C GLY A 76 25.71 -30.59 23.48
N ILE A 77 25.40 -31.82 23.90
CA ILE A 77 24.03 -32.32 23.99
C ILE A 77 23.64 -32.36 25.47
N LYS A 78 22.90 -31.36 25.92
CA LYS A 78 22.32 -31.33 27.28
C LYS A 78 20.97 -32.02 27.25
N SER A 79 20.75 -32.99 28.12
CA SER A 79 19.55 -33.87 28.11
C SER A 79 18.22 -33.15 28.38
N GLU A 80 18.23 -31.87 28.72
CA GLU A 80 17.05 -31.06 29.05
C GLU A 80 16.66 -30.08 27.91
N GLU A 81 17.56 -29.82 26.96
CA GLU A 81 17.29 -28.96 25.79
C GLU A 81 17.10 -29.81 24.53
N ALA A 82 15.85 -29.99 24.12
CA ALA A 82 15.55 -30.68 22.86
C ALA A 82 16.02 -29.85 21.66
N LEU A 83 17.00 -30.39 20.92
CA LEU A 83 17.42 -29.86 19.61
C LEU A 83 16.21 -29.76 18.67
N ARG A 84 16.15 -28.70 17.86
CA ARG A 84 15.09 -28.44 16.87
C ARG A 84 15.69 -28.18 15.49
N PRO A 85 14.96 -28.41 14.38
CA PRO A 85 15.42 -27.99 13.06
C PRO A 85 15.62 -26.46 13.04
N GLY A 86 16.67 -25.97 12.36
CA GLY A 86 16.96 -24.54 12.32
C GLY A 86 15.81 -23.69 11.78
N GLN A 87 15.06 -24.21 10.80
CA GLN A 87 13.86 -23.57 10.25
C GLN A 87 12.74 -23.40 11.29
N GLU A 88 12.64 -24.30 12.28
CA GLU A 88 11.69 -24.17 13.38
C GLU A 88 12.19 -23.17 14.43
N LEU A 89 13.47 -23.24 14.82
CA LEU A 89 14.04 -22.39 15.86
C LEU A 89 14.07 -20.90 15.45
N LEU A 90 14.36 -20.61 14.17
CA LEU A 90 14.44 -19.25 13.64
C LEU A 90 13.07 -18.65 13.26
N HIS A 91 11.96 -19.40 13.42
CA HIS A 91 10.63 -18.90 13.14
C HIS A 91 10.31 -17.67 14.02
N PRO A 92 9.70 -16.57 13.50
CA PRO A 92 9.53 -15.32 14.26
C PRO A 92 8.83 -15.52 15.63
N ASP A 93 7.79 -16.36 15.67
CA ASP A 93 7.04 -16.68 16.90
C ASP A 93 7.87 -17.46 17.95
N ASN A 94 8.95 -18.14 17.55
CA ASN A 94 9.83 -18.93 18.43
C ASN A 94 11.03 -18.13 18.97
N SER A 95 11.08 -16.82 18.75
CA SER A 95 12.25 -15.97 19.03
C SER A 95 12.79 -16.01 20.47
N SER A 96 11.96 -16.31 21.48
CA SER A 96 12.44 -16.60 22.85
C SER A 96 13.43 -17.77 22.92
N SER A 97 13.31 -18.75 22.02
CA SER A 97 14.13 -19.95 21.96
C SER A 97 15.51 -19.70 21.34
N TYR A 98 15.61 -18.83 20.33
CA TYR A 98 16.93 -18.40 19.83
C TYR A 98 17.58 -17.37 20.77
N LEU A 99 16.80 -16.57 21.51
CA LEU A 99 17.33 -15.67 22.53
C LEU A 99 17.91 -16.43 23.73
N SER A 100 17.29 -17.54 24.16
CA SER A 100 17.89 -18.42 25.17
C SER A 100 19.15 -19.13 24.66
N LEU A 101 19.18 -19.56 23.39
CA LEU A 101 20.39 -20.11 22.76
C LEU A 101 21.52 -19.07 22.75
N VAL A 102 21.25 -17.83 22.30
CA VAL A 102 22.22 -16.73 22.34
C VAL A 102 22.71 -16.45 23.75
N SER A 103 21.82 -16.42 24.74
CA SER A 103 22.19 -16.23 26.15
C SER A 103 23.11 -17.35 26.67
N ALA A 104 22.89 -18.59 26.24
CA ALA A 104 23.71 -19.74 26.60
C ALA A 104 25.08 -19.74 25.89
N LEU A 105 25.14 -19.26 24.64
CA LEU A 105 26.38 -19.07 23.87
C LEU A 105 27.23 -17.92 24.44
N ASP A 106 26.62 -16.77 24.71
CA ASP A 106 27.28 -15.60 25.30
C ASP A 106 27.79 -15.86 26.73
N SER A 107 27.22 -16.86 27.41
CA SER A 107 27.66 -17.34 28.74
C SER A 107 28.68 -18.48 28.68
N HIS A 108 29.09 -18.92 27.48
CA HIS A 108 29.98 -20.08 27.31
C HIS A 108 31.45 -19.66 27.26
N ASP A 109 32.14 -19.72 28.40
CA ASP A 109 33.56 -19.38 28.59
C ASP A 109 34.55 -20.42 27.98
N GLY A 110 34.13 -21.11 26.92
CA GLY A 110 34.88 -22.17 26.25
C GLY A 110 35.81 -21.66 25.16
N THR A 111 36.89 -22.39 24.90
CA THR A 111 37.79 -22.12 23.77
C THR A 111 37.02 -22.29 22.46
N ALA A 112 36.88 -21.20 21.70
CA ALA A 112 36.10 -21.18 20.47
C ALA A 112 36.58 -22.23 19.45
N ASP A 113 35.64 -23.05 18.98
CA ASP A 113 35.89 -24.15 18.03
C ASP A 113 36.37 -23.62 16.66
N GLU A 114 37.46 -24.19 16.14
CA GLU A 114 38.08 -23.73 14.89
C GLU A 114 37.16 -23.90 13.66
N HIS A 115 36.36 -24.97 13.62
CA HIS A 115 35.43 -25.24 12.53
C HIS A 115 34.23 -24.29 12.58
N VAL A 116 33.74 -23.96 13.77
CA VAL A 116 32.70 -22.94 13.98
C VAL A 116 33.23 -21.55 13.62
N LEU A 117 34.42 -21.16 14.11
CA LEU A 117 35.05 -19.89 13.77
C LEU A 117 35.25 -19.73 12.25
N ARG A 118 35.72 -20.79 11.58
CA ARG A 118 35.85 -20.82 10.11
C ARG A 118 34.50 -20.62 9.44
N LEU A 119 33.45 -21.33 9.84
CA LEU A 119 32.12 -21.17 9.24
C LEU A 119 31.56 -19.75 9.46
N THR A 120 31.64 -19.21 10.68
CA THR A 120 31.17 -17.86 11.00
C THR A 120 31.96 -16.78 10.24
N SER A 121 33.24 -17.02 9.95
CA SER A 121 34.05 -16.18 9.06
C SER A 121 33.56 -16.23 7.61
N SER A 122 33.37 -17.44 7.04
CA SER A 122 32.86 -17.64 5.67
C SER A 122 31.41 -17.15 5.50
N LEU A 123 30.59 -17.18 6.56
CA LEU A 123 29.27 -16.57 6.59
C LEU A 123 29.36 -15.04 6.50
N ARG A 124 30.22 -14.42 7.32
CA ARG A 124 30.39 -12.96 7.34
C ARG A 124 30.86 -12.40 5.99
N SER A 125 31.69 -13.13 5.26
CA SER A 125 32.15 -12.72 3.92
C SER A 125 31.08 -12.89 2.84
N ILE A 126 30.25 -13.93 2.90
CA ILE A 126 29.30 -14.25 1.83
C ILE A 126 27.88 -13.69 2.04
N VAL A 127 27.38 -13.63 3.29
CA VAL A 127 26.02 -13.17 3.62
C VAL A 127 25.72 -11.77 3.06
N PRO A 128 26.63 -10.76 3.11
CA PRO A 128 26.39 -9.46 2.46
C PRO A 128 26.09 -9.58 0.96
N THR A 129 26.67 -10.55 0.25
CA THR A 129 26.39 -10.77 -1.18
C THR A 129 24.98 -11.33 -1.43
N TRP A 130 24.42 -12.05 -0.45
CA TRP A 130 23.07 -12.59 -0.47
C TRP A 130 22.04 -11.54 -0.03
N LEU A 131 22.34 -10.72 0.98
CA LEU A 131 21.46 -9.64 1.44
C LEU A 131 21.34 -8.49 0.41
N ASN A 132 22.34 -8.31 -0.46
CA ASN A 132 22.26 -7.40 -1.61
C ASN A 132 21.37 -7.92 -2.77
N ARG A 133 20.62 -9.01 -2.59
CA ARG A 133 19.66 -9.53 -3.58
C ARG A 133 18.23 -9.02 -3.39
N ASN A 134 17.44 -9.10 -4.47
CA ASN A 134 16.06 -8.64 -4.55
C ASN A 134 15.07 -9.74 -4.98
N GLU A 135 15.56 -10.90 -5.40
CA GLU A 135 14.75 -12.05 -5.76
C GLU A 135 14.06 -12.62 -4.52
N GLN A 136 12.72 -12.72 -4.54
CA GLN A 136 11.92 -13.19 -3.41
C GLN A 136 12.35 -14.59 -2.93
N GLU A 137 12.73 -15.46 -3.86
CA GLU A 137 13.25 -16.81 -3.60
C GLU A 137 14.55 -16.81 -2.78
N THR A 138 15.31 -15.70 -2.78
CA THR A 138 16.55 -15.55 -2.00
C THR A 138 16.39 -14.68 -0.74
N VAL A 139 15.50 -13.68 -0.73
CA VAL A 139 15.36 -12.71 0.39
C VAL A 139 15.09 -13.39 1.73
N GLU A 140 14.06 -14.24 1.82
CA GLU A 140 13.68 -14.91 3.07
C GLU A 140 14.78 -15.90 3.55
N PRO A 141 15.33 -16.81 2.71
CA PRO A 141 16.44 -17.66 3.11
C PRO A 141 17.71 -16.90 3.51
N ALA A 142 18.11 -15.87 2.76
CA ALA A 142 19.33 -15.12 3.02
C ALA A 142 19.28 -14.39 4.38
N ALA A 143 18.11 -13.83 4.73
CA ALA A 143 17.89 -13.26 6.05
C ALA A 143 17.93 -14.35 7.14
N ALA A 144 17.28 -15.50 6.95
CA ALA A 144 17.35 -16.60 7.92
C ALA A 144 18.80 -17.08 8.15
N ALA A 145 19.63 -17.17 7.09
CA ALA A 145 21.06 -17.47 7.22
C ALA A 145 21.87 -16.33 7.86
N SER A 146 21.48 -15.07 7.68
CA SER A 146 22.11 -13.94 8.36
C SER A 146 21.77 -13.90 9.86
N LEU A 147 20.59 -14.41 10.24
CA LEU A 147 20.24 -14.63 11.65
C LEU A 147 21.07 -15.75 12.29
N VAL A 148 21.44 -16.82 11.55
CA VAL A 148 22.42 -17.82 12.02
C VAL A 148 23.77 -17.16 12.32
N LEU A 149 24.27 -16.32 11.41
CA LEU A 149 25.50 -15.55 11.61
C LEU A 149 25.44 -14.71 12.91
N LEU A 150 24.36 -13.96 13.13
CA LEU A 150 24.20 -13.15 14.35
C LEU A 150 24.12 -13.98 15.64
N ILE A 151 23.51 -15.17 15.60
CA ILE A 151 23.41 -16.06 16.77
C ILE A 151 24.79 -16.59 17.19
N PHE A 152 25.67 -16.91 16.23
CA PHE A 152 27.00 -17.47 16.51
C PHE A 152 28.15 -16.45 16.48
N SER A 153 27.90 -15.18 16.15
CA SER A 153 28.79 -14.06 16.45
C SER A 153 28.65 -13.62 17.92
N GLY A 154 29.78 -13.35 18.59
CA GLY A 154 29.79 -12.88 19.98
C GLY A 154 29.27 -11.44 20.17
N PRO A 155 28.94 -10.98 21.39
CA PRO A 155 28.12 -9.79 21.62
C PRO A 155 28.60 -8.50 20.93
N THR A 156 29.88 -8.16 21.05
CA THR A 156 30.48 -6.97 20.43
C THR A 156 30.38 -7.01 18.90
N GLU A 157 30.65 -8.18 18.32
CA GLU A 157 30.64 -8.41 16.88
C GLU A 157 29.21 -8.44 16.31
N ARG A 158 28.29 -9.10 17.01
CA ARG A 158 26.85 -9.10 16.72
C ARG A 158 26.31 -7.67 16.66
N LYS A 159 26.73 -6.80 17.58
CA LYS A 159 26.41 -5.37 17.52
C LYS A 159 27.03 -4.70 16.29
N THR A 160 28.32 -4.87 16.02
CA THR A 160 28.97 -4.28 14.83
C THR A 160 28.27 -4.67 13.53
N ILE A 161 27.88 -5.94 13.37
CA ILE A 161 27.17 -6.42 12.17
C ILE A 161 25.76 -5.79 12.07
N LEU A 162 25.03 -5.66 13.18
CA LEU A 162 23.72 -5.00 13.20
C LEU A 162 23.83 -3.49 12.90
N ASP A 163 24.83 -2.80 13.45
CA ASP A 163 25.10 -1.38 13.17
C ASP A 163 25.45 -1.19 11.68
N GLU A 164 26.30 -2.05 11.09
CA GLU A 164 26.64 -2.03 9.65
C GLU A 164 25.41 -2.25 8.74
N TRP A 165 24.53 -3.19 9.09
CA TRP A 165 23.30 -3.46 8.33
C TRP A 165 22.29 -2.30 8.46
N ALA A 166 22.19 -1.70 9.65
CA ALA A 166 21.37 -0.52 9.88
C ALA A 166 21.85 0.68 9.05
N GLU A 167 23.15 0.99 9.05
CA GLU A 167 23.70 2.07 8.22
C GLU A 167 23.55 1.79 6.72
N THR A 168 23.61 0.52 6.30
CA THR A 168 23.31 0.10 4.91
C THR A 168 21.84 0.35 4.54
N VAL A 169 20.90 0.10 5.46
CA VAL A 169 19.46 0.35 5.24
C VAL A 169 19.12 1.84 5.22
N LYS A 170 19.72 2.64 6.10
CA LYS A 170 19.46 4.09 6.20
C LYS A 170 19.85 4.88 4.96
N HIS A 171 20.88 4.45 4.24
CA HIS A 171 21.49 5.24 3.16
C HIS A 171 21.03 4.82 1.76
N ARG A 172 20.92 5.80 0.85
CA ARG A 172 20.82 5.52 -0.59
C ARG A 172 22.22 5.16 -1.11
N PRO A 173 22.38 4.07 -1.88
CA PRO A 173 23.66 3.80 -2.51
C PRO A 173 24.01 4.93 -3.49
N THR A 174 25.23 5.45 -3.41
CA THR A 174 25.69 6.63 -4.18
C THR A 174 25.98 6.34 -5.66
N SER A 175 25.91 5.08 -6.09
CA SER A 175 26.07 4.67 -7.48
C SER A 175 24.87 3.87 -7.98
N ARG A 176 24.54 4.03 -9.27
CA ARG A 176 23.56 3.21 -9.99
C ARG A 176 23.98 1.74 -10.16
N THR A 177 25.22 1.39 -9.80
CA THR A 177 25.77 0.02 -9.90
C THR A 177 25.74 -0.74 -8.58
N THR A 178 25.56 -0.05 -7.44
CA THR A 178 25.40 -0.68 -6.13
C THR A 178 23.91 -0.67 -5.78
N VAL A 179 23.26 -1.82 -5.89
CA VAL A 179 21.89 -2.00 -5.42
C VAL A 179 21.98 -2.56 -3.99
N HIS A 180 21.54 -1.79 -3.00
CA HIS A 180 21.26 -2.36 -1.68
C HIS A 180 20.02 -3.23 -1.80
N GLY A 181 20.15 -4.50 -1.41
CA GLY A 181 19.11 -5.50 -1.60
C GLY A 181 18.04 -5.46 -0.52
N ASN A 182 16.82 -5.85 -0.92
CA ASN A 182 15.67 -6.02 -0.04
C ASN A 182 15.94 -7.02 1.10
N GLY A 183 16.92 -7.93 0.92
CA GLY A 183 17.39 -8.85 1.96
C GLY A 183 17.79 -8.16 3.25
N TYR A 184 18.38 -6.95 3.20
CA TYR A 184 18.75 -6.21 4.42
C TYR A 184 17.54 -5.76 5.25
N PHE A 185 16.42 -5.40 4.62
CA PHE A 185 15.20 -5.03 5.36
C PHE A 185 14.67 -6.23 6.15
N HIS A 186 14.58 -7.41 5.50
CA HIS A 186 14.10 -8.63 6.14
C HIS A 186 15.09 -9.14 7.21
N ALA A 187 16.40 -9.05 6.95
CA ALA A 187 17.43 -9.40 7.93
C ALA A 187 17.32 -8.56 9.22
N LEU A 188 17.13 -7.23 9.11
CA LEU A 188 16.93 -6.38 10.28
C LEU A 188 15.61 -6.69 11.01
N THR A 189 14.50 -6.94 10.30
CA THR A 189 13.21 -7.17 10.99
C THR A 189 13.15 -8.51 11.73
N ILE A 190 13.80 -9.57 11.24
CA ILE A 190 13.85 -10.86 11.96
C ILE A 190 14.92 -10.88 13.06
N ALA A 191 16.01 -10.12 12.89
CA ALA A 191 17.05 -9.95 13.91
C ALA A 191 16.73 -8.89 14.96
N GLN A 192 15.60 -8.17 14.83
CA GLN A 192 15.23 -7.08 15.72
C GLN A 192 15.25 -7.46 17.22
N PRO A 193 14.79 -8.66 17.66
CA PRO A 193 14.92 -9.07 19.06
C PRO A 193 16.37 -9.24 19.57
N LEU A 194 17.36 -9.40 18.69
CA LEU A 194 18.79 -9.33 19.04
C LEU A 194 19.30 -7.89 19.11
N SER A 195 18.73 -6.97 18.32
CA SER A 195 19.02 -5.52 18.41
C SER A 195 18.55 -4.97 19.76
N GLU A 196 17.37 -5.35 20.23
CA GLU A 196 16.78 -4.92 21.52
C GLU A 196 17.69 -5.15 22.73
N LEU A 197 18.66 -6.07 22.65
CA LEU A 197 19.65 -6.32 23.69
C LEU A 197 20.63 -5.14 23.91
N SER A 198 20.61 -4.11 23.06
CA SER A 198 21.33 -2.85 23.30
C SER A 198 20.50 -1.61 22.97
N GLU A 199 20.15 -1.41 21.69
CA GLU A 199 19.30 -0.33 21.19
C GLU A 199 18.51 -0.86 19.99
N ASP A 200 17.29 -0.38 19.75
CA ASP A 200 16.45 -0.85 18.62
C ASP A 200 16.84 -0.18 17.29
N VAL A 201 18.09 -0.43 16.88
CA VAL A 201 18.67 0.09 15.64
C VAL A 201 17.92 -0.42 14.42
N ALA A 202 17.38 -1.64 14.48
CA ALA A 202 16.55 -2.24 13.42
C ALA A 202 15.28 -1.40 13.14
N SER A 203 14.43 -1.13 14.15
CA SER A 203 13.24 -0.28 13.95
C SER A 203 13.63 1.13 13.49
N LYS A 204 14.67 1.71 14.11
CA LYS A 204 15.14 3.06 13.80
C LYS A 204 15.60 3.20 12.35
N ALA A 205 16.40 2.25 11.84
CA ALA A 205 16.91 2.28 10.47
C ALA A 205 15.78 2.16 9.42
N LEU A 206 14.76 1.36 9.70
CA LEU A 206 13.61 1.18 8.81
C LEU A 206 12.72 2.44 8.74
N LEU A 207 12.52 3.13 9.88
CA LEU A 207 11.81 4.41 9.92
C LEU A 207 12.63 5.53 9.24
N GLU A 208 13.90 5.70 9.60
CA GLU A 208 14.81 6.68 8.98
C GLU A 208 14.90 6.48 7.46
N ARG A 209 14.83 5.22 6.97
CA ARG A 209 14.76 4.92 5.54
C ARG A 209 13.42 5.31 4.91
N TRP A 210 12.30 5.04 5.59
CA TRP A 210 10.96 5.34 5.08
C TRP A 210 10.73 6.85 4.90
N GLU A 211 11.23 7.68 5.82
CA GLU A 211 11.06 9.14 5.81
C GLU A 211 11.55 9.81 4.51
N TRP A 212 12.67 9.34 3.93
CA TRP A 212 13.26 9.96 2.74
C TRP A 212 13.11 9.14 1.45
N ASP A 213 12.98 7.81 1.50
CA ASP A 213 12.92 7.01 0.29
C ASP A 213 11.52 7.05 -0.33
N THR A 214 11.45 7.52 -1.59
CA THR A 214 10.23 7.64 -2.39
C THR A 214 10.11 6.56 -3.47
N GLU A 215 11.04 5.59 -3.52
CA GLU A 215 10.96 4.45 -4.43
C GLU A 215 9.92 3.43 -3.93
N VAL A 216 8.90 3.19 -4.75
CA VAL A 216 7.75 2.31 -4.43
C VAL A 216 8.20 0.89 -4.07
N GLU A 217 9.16 0.33 -4.80
CA GLU A 217 9.65 -1.02 -4.56
C GLU A 217 10.42 -1.14 -3.22
N SER A 218 11.13 -0.09 -2.79
CA SER A 218 11.72 -0.01 -1.44
C SER A 218 10.64 -0.05 -0.36
N ARG A 219 9.61 0.79 -0.51
CA ARG A 219 8.49 0.90 0.44
C ARG A 219 7.71 -0.41 0.56
N VAL A 220 7.47 -1.09 -0.57
CA VAL A 220 6.86 -2.44 -0.61
C VAL A 220 7.76 -3.46 0.11
N ALA A 221 9.07 -3.46 -0.12
CA ALA A 221 9.98 -4.41 0.51
C ALA A 221 10.11 -4.21 2.04
N ILE A 222 10.09 -2.95 2.51
CA ILE A 222 10.01 -2.61 3.93
C ILE A 222 8.70 -3.14 4.53
N LEU A 223 7.56 -2.86 3.91
CA LEU A 223 6.25 -3.35 4.38
C LEU A 223 6.15 -4.88 4.41
N GLN A 224 6.70 -5.58 3.41
CA GLN A 224 6.80 -7.05 3.40
C GLN A 224 7.66 -7.56 4.56
N SER A 225 8.84 -6.97 4.77
CA SER A 225 9.75 -7.34 5.87
C SER A 225 9.11 -7.12 7.26
N LEU A 226 8.29 -6.07 7.40
CA LEU A 226 7.54 -5.78 8.62
C LEU A 226 6.37 -6.78 8.83
N THR A 227 5.65 -7.18 7.77
CA THR A 227 4.52 -8.13 7.91
C THR A 227 4.95 -9.59 8.07
N GLN A 228 6.13 -9.97 7.59
CA GLN A 228 6.70 -11.32 7.71
C GLN A 228 7.41 -11.58 9.05
N SER A 229 7.55 -10.57 9.90
CA SER A 229 8.25 -10.63 11.19
C SER A 229 7.32 -10.30 12.37
N ARG A 230 7.80 -10.54 13.60
CA ARG A 230 7.01 -10.24 14.82
C ARG A 230 6.92 -8.75 15.15
N ILE A 231 7.82 -7.92 14.60
CA ILE A 231 8.04 -6.51 14.94
C ILE A 231 6.76 -5.65 14.99
N LEU A 232 5.81 -5.85 14.08
CA LEU A 232 4.53 -5.12 14.07
C LEU A 232 3.56 -5.53 15.18
N ARG A 233 3.68 -6.76 15.72
CA ARG A 233 2.89 -7.23 16.86
C ARG A 233 3.46 -6.70 18.19
N ASP A 234 4.78 -6.63 18.28
CA ASP A 234 5.50 -6.17 19.48
C ASP A 234 5.51 -4.64 19.61
N LYS A 235 5.68 -3.94 18.49
CA LYS A 235 5.88 -2.48 18.42
C LYS A 235 4.90 -1.76 17.47
N PRO A 236 3.59 -2.08 17.47
CA PRO A 236 2.63 -1.49 16.53
C PRO A 236 2.58 0.03 16.56
N MET A 237 2.76 0.63 17.74
CA MET A 237 2.73 2.08 17.93
C MET A 237 3.89 2.82 17.24
N ILE A 238 5.05 2.17 17.11
CA ILE A 238 6.26 2.75 16.50
C ILE A 238 6.13 2.81 14.97
N PHE A 239 5.38 1.86 14.38
CA PHE A 239 5.17 1.78 12.94
C PHE A 239 3.81 2.34 12.49
N LEU A 240 2.96 2.87 13.38
CA LEU A 240 1.60 3.26 12.95
C LEU A 240 1.60 4.43 11.97
N ASP A 241 2.46 5.44 12.12
CA ASP A 241 2.54 6.52 11.14
C ASP A 241 3.09 6.01 9.79
N LEU A 242 4.08 5.11 9.79
CA LEU A 242 4.55 4.41 8.58
C LEU A 242 3.45 3.58 7.92
N ILE A 243 2.64 2.84 8.68
CA ILE A 243 1.53 2.03 8.14
C ILE A 243 0.39 2.94 7.67
N ALA A 244 0.12 4.03 8.40
CA ALA A 244 -0.83 5.04 7.97
C ALA A 244 -0.37 5.65 6.64
N GLU A 245 0.93 5.91 6.45
CA GLU A 245 1.56 6.30 5.18
C GLU A 245 1.69 5.16 4.15
N GLY A 246 1.59 3.89 4.51
CA GLY A 246 1.52 2.77 3.56
C GLY A 246 0.10 2.58 3.00
N LEU A 247 -0.90 2.63 3.90
CA LEU A 247 -2.30 2.91 3.56
C LEU A 247 -2.49 4.32 2.99
N ASN A 248 -1.42 5.10 2.92
CA ASN A 248 -1.31 6.43 2.34
C ASN A 248 -0.10 6.67 1.38
N ASP A 249 0.17 5.80 0.38
CA ASP A 249 1.07 6.11 -0.78
C ASP A 249 0.55 5.76 -2.23
N TYR A 250 -0.08 6.69 -2.99
CA TYR A 250 -0.73 6.41 -4.32
C TYR A 250 0.23 6.57 -5.50
N THR A 251 0.74 5.45 -6.01
CA THR A 251 1.38 5.37 -7.34
C THR A 251 0.77 4.24 -8.19
N THR A 252 0.36 4.55 -9.42
CA THR A 252 -0.06 3.53 -10.39
C THR A 252 1.16 2.94 -11.10
N ASN A 253 1.72 1.83 -10.60
CA ASN A 253 2.66 1.01 -11.36
C ASN A 253 1.91 -0.06 -12.19
N ALA A 254 2.63 -0.84 -13.00
CA ALA A 254 2.03 -1.83 -13.90
C ALA A 254 1.37 -3.06 -13.21
N ARG A 255 1.28 -3.09 -11.87
CA ARG A 255 0.69 -4.18 -11.06
C ARG A 255 -0.54 -3.77 -10.23
N GLY A 256 -0.81 -2.46 -10.05
CA GLY A 256 -1.97 -1.93 -9.32
C GLY A 256 -1.62 -0.88 -8.25
N ASP A 257 -2.65 -0.35 -7.57
CA ASP A 257 -2.58 0.78 -6.61
C ASP A 257 -2.12 0.37 -5.17
N VAL A 258 -1.24 1.18 -4.56
CA VAL A 258 -1.12 1.50 -3.09
C VAL A 258 -1.76 2.91 -2.87
N GLY A 259 -1.87 3.57 -1.68
CA GLY A 259 -2.66 4.85 -1.71
C GLY A 259 -2.77 6.03 -0.71
N SER A 260 -2.19 7.22 -1.02
CA SER A 260 -1.96 8.52 -0.30
C SER A 260 -3.07 9.54 0.05
N HIS A 261 -2.85 10.52 0.96
CA HIS A 261 -1.70 10.96 1.84
C HIS A 261 -2.34 11.47 3.19
N GLY A 262 -1.71 11.34 4.38
CA GLY A 262 -2.06 12.17 5.57
C GLY A 262 -2.24 11.50 6.96
N ILE A 263 -1.76 12.17 8.02
CA ILE A 263 -1.44 11.65 9.37
C ILE A 263 -2.62 11.70 10.39
N LEU A 264 -2.76 10.63 11.21
CA LEU A 264 -3.08 10.58 12.67
C LEU A 264 -3.75 9.22 13.03
N PHE A 265 -3.80 8.89 14.33
CA PHE A 265 -4.40 7.64 14.84
C PHE A 265 -5.88 7.42 14.45
N GLY A 266 -6.70 8.49 14.41
CA GLY A 266 -8.09 8.40 13.91
C GLY A 266 -8.15 8.10 12.40
N PRO A 267 -7.40 8.82 11.56
CA PRO A 267 -7.22 8.52 10.13
C PRO A 267 -6.85 7.08 9.74
N PHE A 268 -6.35 6.20 10.62
CA PHE A 268 -6.22 4.77 10.27
C PHE A 268 -7.59 4.17 9.94
N PHE A 269 -8.57 4.29 10.85
CA PHE A 269 -9.94 3.81 10.64
C PHE A 269 -10.61 4.50 9.44
N PHE A 270 -10.46 5.82 9.30
CA PHE A 270 -11.03 6.54 8.15
C PHE A 270 -10.34 6.19 6.81
N SER A 271 -9.05 5.84 6.80
CA SER A 271 -8.37 5.32 5.60
C SER A 271 -8.83 3.90 5.28
N THR A 272 -9.01 3.03 6.26
CA THR A 272 -9.60 1.69 6.04
C THR A 272 -11.03 1.81 5.48
N LEU A 273 -11.87 2.68 6.06
CA LEU A 273 -13.19 3.01 5.51
C LEU A 273 -13.09 3.55 4.07
N ARG A 274 -12.12 4.43 3.79
CA ARG A 274 -11.88 4.95 2.43
C ARG A 274 -11.55 3.84 1.45
N LEU A 275 -10.60 2.98 1.77
CA LEU A 275 -10.19 1.83 0.95
C LEU A 275 -11.34 0.83 0.75
N SER A 276 -12.24 0.68 1.73
CA SER A 276 -13.45 -0.13 1.62
C SER A 276 -14.52 0.47 0.70
N ALA A 277 -14.50 1.78 0.46
CA ALA A 277 -15.42 2.46 -0.45
C ALA A 277 -14.82 2.71 -1.84
N GLU A 278 -13.50 2.66 -1.99
CA GLU A 278 -12.77 2.96 -3.22
C GLU A 278 -12.87 1.87 -4.30
N LYS A 279 -12.60 2.27 -5.55
CA LYS A 279 -12.45 1.40 -6.73
C LYS A 279 -11.15 0.55 -6.70
N LEU A 280 -10.96 -0.21 -5.62
CA LEU A 280 -9.78 -1.04 -5.37
C LEU A 280 -10.19 -2.50 -5.08
N ASP A 281 -10.64 -3.25 -6.10
CA ASP A 281 -11.29 -4.56 -5.90
C ASP A 281 -10.41 -5.64 -5.21
N ARG A 282 -9.08 -5.46 -5.16
CA ARG A 282 -8.15 -6.30 -4.34
C ARG A 282 -7.99 -5.83 -2.90
N VAL A 283 -8.09 -4.54 -2.63
CA VAL A 283 -7.88 -3.94 -1.28
C VAL A 283 -9.18 -3.86 -0.50
N ARG A 284 -10.32 -3.71 -1.20
CA ARG A 284 -11.65 -3.59 -0.61
C ARG A 284 -12.04 -4.77 0.31
N PRO A 285 -11.76 -6.05 -0.03
CA PRO A 285 -12.03 -7.18 0.87
C PRO A 285 -11.20 -7.14 2.16
N GLU A 286 -9.92 -6.78 2.08
CA GLU A 286 -9.04 -6.65 3.24
C GLU A 286 -9.47 -5.48 4.13
N ALA A 287 -9.83 -4.34 3.52
CA ALA A 287 -10.40 -3.20 4.22
C ALA A 287 -11.73 -3.55 4.92
N GLN A 288 -12.62 -4.29 4.25
CA GLN A 288 -13.85 -4.83 4.83
C GLN A 288 -13.56 -5.76 6.02
N ALA A 289 -12.58 -6.66 5.90
CA ALA A 289 -12.17 -7.57 6.95
C ALA A 289 -11.63 -6.83 8.19
N ALA A 290 -10.86 -5.76 7.97
CA ALA A 290 -10.29 -4.89 9.00
C ALA A 290 -11.34 -4.00 9.69
N ILE A 291 -12.28 -3.39 8.95
CA ILE A 291 -13.41 -2.65 9.55
C ILE A 291 -14.24 -3.57 10.46
N ALA A 292 -14.45 -4.81 10.05
CA ALA A 292 -15.15 -5.80 10.86
C ALA A 292 -14.39 -6.25 12.14
N LEU A 293 -13.15 -5.79 12.38
CA LEU A 293 -12.47 -5.96 13.67
C LEU A 293 -12.86 -4.88 14.71
N VAL A 294 -13.44 -3.75 14.28
CA VAL A 294 -13.86 -2.65 15.16
C VAL A 294 -15.40 -2.49 15.25
N LEU A 295 -16.15 -3.29 14.49
CA LEU A 295 -17.59 -3.45 14.65
C LEU A 295 -17.91 -4.44 15.80
N LYS A 296 -19.10 -4.33 16.40
CA LYS A 296 -19.60 -5.33 17.36
C LYS A 296 -19.79 -6.67 16.64
N GLU A 297 -19.63 -7.80 17.34
CA GLU A 297 -19.61 -9.14 16.70
C GLU A 297 -20.83 -9.45 15.83
N GLY A 298 -22.03 -9.05 16.25
CA GLY A 298 -23.26 -9.21 15.46
C GLY A 298 -23.24 -8.42 14.14
N ASP A 299 -22.75 -7.18 14.19
CA ASP A 299 -22.65 -6.29 13.04
C ASP A 299 -21.49 -6.73 12.12
N ALA A 300 -20.34 -7.10 12.72
CA ALA A 300 -19.16 -7.63 12.04
C ALA A 300 -19.45 -8.92 11.25
N THR A 301 -20.18 -9.87 11.84
CA THR A 301 -20.53 -11.14 11.19
C THR A 301 -21.62 -11.00 10.12
N GLN A 302 -22.39 -9.91 10.12
CA GLN A 302 -23.24 -9.53 8.98
C GLN A 302 -22.42 -8.82 7.90
N PHE A 303 -21.63 -7.81 8.27
CA PHE A 303 -20.84 -7.01 7.34
C PHE A 303 -19.83 -7.84 6.54
N ARG A 304 -19.20 -8.86 7.15
CA ARG A 304 -18.31 -9.82 6.46
C ARG A 304 -19.02 -10.76 5.46
N LYS A 305 -20.34 -10.92 5.53
CA LYS A 305 -21.12 -11.76 4.59
C LYS A 305 -21.58 -10.99 3.35
N LEU A 306 -21.49 -9.66 3.35
CA LEU A 306 -21.87 -8.83 2.22
C LEU A 306 -20.79 -8.86 1.15
N THR A 307 -21.18 -9.02 -0.11
CA THR A 307 -20.25 -8.85 -1.23
C THR A 307 -19.77 -7.40 -1.28
N PHE A 308 -18.45 -7.18 -1.38
CA PHE A 308 -17.77 -5.87 -1.45
C PHE A 308 -18.09 -5.04 -2.72
N SER A 309 -19.10 -5.42 -3.49
CA SER A 309 -19.66 -4.69 -4.63
C SER A 309 -21.19 -4.53 -4.54
N SER A 310 -21.84 -5.05 -3.49
CA SER A 310 -23.30 -5.09 -3.36
C SER A 310 -23.89 -3.75 -2.91
N LYS A 311 -25.15 -3.49 -3.30
CA LYS A 311 -25.90 -2.30 -2.87
C LYS A 311 -25.97 -2.17 -1.33
N ILE A 312 -26.25 -3.27 -0.64
CA ILE A 312 -26.35 -3.33 0.83
C ILE A 312 -25.00 -3.02 1.51
N TYR A 313 -23.89 -3.50 0.95
CA TYR A 313 -22.56 -3.14 1.40
C TYR A 313 -22.32 -1.63 1.31
N PHE A 314 -22.67 -1.02 0.17
CA PHE A 314 -22.55 0.43 -0.01
C PHE A 314 -23.49 1.25 0.88
N GLN A 315 -24.72 0.80 1.14
CA GLN A 315 -25.62 1.44 2.11
C GLN A 315 -25.01 1.45 3.52
N ASN A 316 -24.40 0.36 3.96
CA ASN A 316 -23.71 0.30 5.24
C ASN A 316 -22.48 1.21 5.31
N LEU A 317 -21.78 1.46 4.19
CA LEU A 317 -20.69 2.45 4.14
C LEU A 317 -21.18 3.90 4.10
N LEU A 318 -22.35 4.17 3.51
CA LEU A 318 -22.98 5.50 3.54
C LEU A 318 -23.42 5.90 4.96
N ASN A 319 -23.94 4.94 5.75
CA ASN A 319 -24.20 5.09 7.18
C ASN A 319 -22.93 5.39 8.02
N LEU A 320 -21.74 5.19 7.46
CA LEU A 320 -20.43 5.54 8.05
C LEU A 320 -19.84 6.84 7.45
N HIS A 321 -20.69 7.63 6.78
CA HIS A 321 -20.48 9.04 6.40
C HIS A 321 -19.32 9.34 5.42
N LEU A 322 -18.81 8.34 4.68
CA LEU A 322 -17.62 8.51 3.84
C LEU A 322 -17.93 8.73 2.34
N MET A 323 -17.96 9.99 1.89
CA MET A 323 -18.10 10.30 0.46
C MET A 323 -16.81 10.13 -0.35
N ALA A 324 -15.64 10.42 0.22
CA ALA A 324 -14.40 10.61 -0.55
C ALA A 324 -13.89 9.35 -1.29
N GLY A 325 -14.03 8.16 -0.69
CA GLY A 325 -13.76 6.89 -1.37
C GLY A 325 -14.93 6.47 -2.26
N PHE A 326 -16.15 6.61 -1.75
CA PHE A 326 -17.41 6.18 -2.39
C PHE A 326 -17.59 6.75 -3.79
N VAL A 327 -17.32 8.05 -3.99
CA VAL A 327 -17.45 8.69 -5.31
C VAL A 327 -16.64 7.97 -6.39
N THR A 328 -15.48 7.38 -6.06
CA THR A 328 -14.63 6.70 -7.05
C THR A 328 -15.30 5.44 -7.62
N SER A 329 -15.96 4.64 -6.77
CA SER A 329 -16.71 3.43 -7.17
C SER A 329 -18.01 3.77 -7.91
N ALA A 330 -18.71 4.83 -7.48
CA ALA A 330 -19.91 5.30 -8.15
C ALA A 330 -19.61 6.04 -9.49
N ASP A 331 -18.40 6.53 -9.70
CA ASP A 331 -17.98 7.19 -10.93
C ASP A 331 -17.54 6.19 -12.02
N THR A 332 -16.54 5.35 -11.73
CA THR A 332 -16.06 4.34 -12.67
C THR A 332 -15.73 3.02 -11.96
N GLY A 333 -16.07 1.89 -12.57
CA GLY A 333 -15.85 0.57 -11.99
C GLY A 333 -15.97 -0.53 -13.04
N ASN A 334 -16.23 -1.75 -12.57
CA ASN A 334 -17.14 -2.64 -13.30
C ASN A 334 -18.53 -1.95 -13.39
N GLU A 335 -19.32 -2.26 -14.41
CA GLU A 335 -20.66 -1.68 -14.58
C GLU A 335 -21.57 -2.04 -13.38
N ASP A 336 -21.53 -3.29 -12.92
CA ASP A 336 -22.24 -3.74 -11.70
C ASP A 336 -21.89 -2.91 -10.46
N LEU A 337 -20.61 -2.54 -10.31
CA LEU A 337 -20.11 -1.74 -9.18
C LEU A 337 -20.66 -0.32 -9.24
N VAL A 338 -20.62 0.30 -10.43
CA VAL A 338 -21.17 1.65 -10.66
C VAL A 338 -22.68 1.68 -10.41
N ILE A 339 -23.41 0.69 -10.93
CA ILE A 339 -24.86 0.56 -10.74
C ILE A 339 -25.18 0.36 -9.24
N ALA A 340 -24.50 -0.57 -8.57
CA ALA A 340 -24.76 -0.88 -7.16
C ALA A 340 -24.45 0.31 -6.23
N SER A 341 -23.33 1.01 -6.43
CA SER A 341 -23.00 2.22 -5.67
C SER A 341 -23.99 3.36 -5.95
N ARG A 342 -24.36 3.62 -7.22
CA ARG A 342 -25.36 4.67 -7.53
C ARG A 342 -26.74 4.36 -6.97
N ALA A 343 -27.20 3.11 -7.07
CA ALA A 343 -28.47 2.67 -6.51
C ALA A 343 -28.50 2.72 -4.97
N ALA A 344 -27.35 2.51 -4.30
CA ALA A 344 -27.22 2.73 -2.87
C ALA A 344 -27.28 4.22 -2.51
N LEU A 345 -26.65 5.08 -3.31
CA LEU A 345 -26.64 6.54 -3.08
C LEU A 345 -28.04 7.15 -3.21
N CYS A 346 -28.80 6.79 -4.25
CA CYS A 346 -30.16 7.28 -4.44
C CYS A 346 -31.05 6.91 -3.24
N GLU A 347 -31.13 5.62 -2.88
CA GLU A 347 -31.97 5.17 -1.77
C GLU A 347 -31.55 5.78 -0.42
N PHE A 348 -30.24 6.00 -0.19
CA PHE A 348 -29.75 6.68 1.00
C PHE A 348 -30.21 8.15 1.06
N CYS A 349 -30.08 8.91 -0.04
CA CYS A 349 -30.58 10.29 -0.14
C CYS A 349 -32.11 10.39 -0.06
N GLU A 350 -32.83 9.42 -0.65
CA GLU A 350 -34.30 9.36 -0.64
C GLU A 350 -34.85 8.96 0.74
N SER A 351 -34.06 8.30 1.58
CA SER A 351 -34.47 7.87 2.93
C SER A 351 -34.67 9.04 3.91
N SER A 352 -33.94 10.15 3.77
CA SER A 352 -34.15 11.34 4.60
C SER A 352 -33.52 12.61 3.99
N GLN A 353 -34.12 13.77 4.29
CA GLN A 353 -33.58 15.09 3.95
C GLN A 353 -32.17 15.29 4.56
N GLU A 354 -31.94 14.78 5.78
CA GLU A 354 -30.65 14.84 6.46
C GLU A 354 -29.56 14.08 5.69
N ASN A 355 -29.87 12.89 5.17
CA ASN A 355 -28.96 12.11 4.34
C ASN A 355 -28.62 12.84 3.02
N LEU A 356 -29.62 13.40 2.34
CA LEU A 356 -29.44 14.18 1.12
C LEU A 356 -28.55 15.40 1.36
N GLU A 357 -28.82 16.17 2.41
CA GLU A 357 -27.99 17.32 2.78
C GLU A 357 -26.57 16.91 3.14
N LEU A 358 -26.39 15.81 3.88
CA LEU A 358 -25.06 15.31 4.24
C LEU A 358 -24.25 14.90 3.00
N VAL A 359 -24.84 14.18 2.04
CA VAL A 359 -24.19 13.82 0.77
C VAL A 359 -23.81 15.08 -0.01
N CYS A 360 -24.76 16.00 -0.25
CA CYS A 360 -24.51 17.20 -1.05
C CYS A 360 -23.49 18.15 -0.40
N GLN A 361 -23.52 18.32 0.93
CA GLN A 361 -22.53 19.09 1.67
C GLN A 361 -21.14 18.44 1.61
N ALA A 362 -21.05 17.11 1.75
CA ALA A 362 -19.79 16.39 1.67
C ALA A 362 -19.18 16.37 0.26
N LEU A 363 -19.99 16.32 -0.81
CA LEU A 363 -19.54 16.54 -2.19
C LEU A 363 -18.93 17.95 -2.36
N LEU A 364 -19.61 18.99 -1.87
CA LEU A 364 -19.07 20.35 -1.88
C LEU A 364 -17.77 20.46 -1.04
N GLN A 365 -17.69 19.74 0.08
CA GLN A 365 -16.50 19.73 0.94
C GLN A 365 -15.32 18.98 0.32
N ASN A 366 -15.55 17.92 -0.45
CA ASN A 366 -14.53 17.29 -1.30
C ASN A 366 -13.98 18.33 -2.31
N LEU A 367 -14.85 19.06 -3.02
CA LEU A 367 -14.42 20.11 -3.96
C LEU A 367 -13.66 21.27 -3.28
N LYS A 368 -13.91 21.56 -2.00
CA LYS A 368 -13.14 22.54 -1.22
C LYS A 368 -11.76 22.03 -0.81
N THR A 369 -11.68 20.79 -0.33
CA THR A 369 -10.51 20.25 0.40
C THR A 369 -9.57 19.38 -0.43
N ARG A 370 -10.04 18.78 -1.53
CA ARG A 370 -9.29 17.81 -2.34
C ARG A 370 -8.73 18.41 -3.65
N GLN A 371 -8.60 19.73 -3.72
CA GLN A 371 -8.08 20.42 -4.92
C GLN A 371 -6.71 19.86 -5.32
N GLY A 372 -6.49 19.71 -6.63
CA GLY A 372 -5.34 19.00 -7.20
C GLY A 372 -5.42 17.46 -7.19
N GLN A 373 -6.24 16.85 -6.32
CA GLN A 373 -6.41 15.39 -6.24
C GLN A 373 -7.45 14.91 -7.27
N ASP A 374 -7.09 14.90 -8.55
CA ASP A 374 -8.00 14.57 -9.66
C ASP A 374 -8.70 13.20 -9.51
N ARG A 375 -8.04 12.22 -8.87
CA ARG A 375 -8.58 10.88 -8.52
C ARG A 375 -9.82 10.94 -7.61
N VAL A 376 -10.03 12.05 -6.87
CA VAL A 376 -11.23 12.30 -6.04
C VAL A 376 -12.10 13.40 -6.65
N ILE A 377 -11.51 14.45 -7.21
CA ILE A 377 -12.25 15.61 -7.74
C ILE A 377 -13.06 15.27 -9.00
N VAL A 378 -12.51 14.49 -9.94
CA VAL A 378 -13.26 14.11 -11.16
C VAL A 378 -14.48 13.25 -10.79
N PRO A 379 -14.35 12.18 -9.99
CA PRO A 379 -15.52 11.47 -9.44
C PRO A 379 -16.50 12.35 -8.67
N THR A 380 -16.02 13.27 -7.83
CA THR A 380 -16.91 14.17 -7.06
C THR A 380 -17.77 15.04 -7.98
N LEU A 381 -17.20 15.57 -9.07
CA LEU A 381 -17.94 16.34 -10.08
C LEU A 381 -18.94 15.46 -10.84
N GLU A 382 -18.55 14.26 -11.25
CA GLU A 382 -19.42 13.32 -11.98
C GLU A 382 -20.61 12.84 -11.12
N ILE A 383 -20.40 12.60 -9.81
CA ILE A 383 -21.49 12.27 -8.88
C ILE A 383 -22.37 13.49 -8.57
N THR A 384 -21.80 14.69 -8.49
CA THR A 384 -22.59 15.93 -8.37
C THR A 384 -23.51 16.08 -9.59
N ALA A 385 -22.98 15.90 -10.80
CA ALA A 385 -23.75 15.94 -12.05
C ALA A 385 -24.82 14.83 -12.13
N PHE A 386 -24.49 13.61 -11.69
CA PHE A 386 -25.45 12.50 -11.60
C PHE A 386 -26.63 12.84 -10.67
N LEU A 387 -26.38 13.40 -9.49
CA LEU A 387 -27.44 13.78 -8.55
C LEU A 387 -28.35 14.91 -9.07
N PHE A 388 -27.83 15.84 -9.89
CA PHE A 388 -28.68 16.79 -10.63
C PHE A 388 -29.54 16.07 -11.69
N HIS A 389 -28.97 15.11 -12.42
CA HIS A 389 -29.68 14.37 -13.47
C HIS A 389 -30.83 13.51 -12.92
N VAL A 390 -30.63 12.82 -11.78
CA VAL A 390 -31.69 12.04 -11.10
C VAL A 390 -32.61 12.89 -10.21
N LYS A 391 -32.54 14.22 -10.32
CA LYS A 391 -33.38 15.21 -9.60
C LYS A 391 -33.27 15.21 -8.06
N LEU A 392 -32.19 14.66 -7.49
CA LEU A 392 -31.97 14.61 -6.05
C LEU A 392 -31.26 15.86 -5.51
N PHE A 393 -30.24 16.38 -6.20
CA PHE A 393 -29.45 17.52 -5.70
C PHE A 393 -30.30 18.78 -5.47
N GLN A 394 -31.41 18.89 -6.20
CA GLN A 394 -32.43 19.92 -6.15
C GLN A 394 -33.12 20.05 -4.78
N GLY A 395 -33.23 18.97 -4.02
CA GLY A 395 -33.78 19.00 -2.65
C GLY A 395 -32.79 19.54 -1.60
N SER A 396 -31.53 19.82 -1.97
CA SER A 396 -30.49 20.20 -1.02
C SER A 396 -30.36 21.71 -0.81
N ALA A 397 -30.19 22.14 0.44
CA ALA A 397 -29.88 23.52 0.82
C ALA A 397 -28.45 23.99 0.47
N VAL A 398 -27.74 23.28 -0.42
CA VAL A 398 -26.35 23.61 -0.80
C VAL A 398 -26.30 24.87 -1.66
N ASN A 399 -25.54 25.87 -1.19
CA ASN A 399 -25.34 27.12 -1.91
C ASN A 399 -24.67 26.91 -3.29
N PHE A 400 -25.46 26.95 -4.36
CA PHE A 400 -25.00 26.70 -5.73
C PHE A 400 -23.91 27.66 -6.21
N ARG A 401 -23.90 28.92 -5.76
CA ARG A 401 -22.82 29.87 -6.10
C ARG A 401 -21.47 29.42 -5.52
N SER A 402 -21.46 28.84 -4.31
CA SER A 402 -20.28 28.19 -3.73
C SER A 402 -19.84 26.97 -4.53
N LEU A 403 -20.80 26.14 -4.99
CA LEU A 403 -20.54 24.98 -5.83
C LEU A 403 -19.90 25.36 -7.18
N CYS A 404 -20.46 26.36 -7.87
CA CYS A 404 -19.88 26.92 -9.09
C CYS A 404 -18.45 27.44 -8.87
N LEU A 405 -18.19 28.11 -7.75
CA LEU A 405 -16.85 28.62 -7.44
C LEU A 405 -15.80 27.50 -7.21
N GLN A 406 -16.14 26.41 -6.51
CA GLN A 406 -15.18 25.30 -6.35
C GLN A 406 -15.02 24.48 -7.64
N THR A 407 -16.09 24.36 -8.43
CA THR A 407 -16.07 23.76 -9.78
C THR A 407 -15.16 24.59 -10.72
N GLN A 408 -15.20 25.92 -10.62
CA GLN A 408 -14.31 26.81 -11.35
C GLN A 408 -12.85 26.58 -10.96
N LYS A 409 -12.54 26.50 -9.66
CA LYS A 409 -11.17 26.20 -9.19
C LYS A 409 -10.69 24.84 -9.69
N ALA A 410 -11.56 23.82 -9.64
CA ALA A 410 -11.23 22.47 -10.09
C ALA A 410 -10.90 22.42 -11.60
N GLY A 411 -11.64 23.16 -12.44
CA GLY A 411 -11.44 23.23 -13.89
C GLY A 411 -10.42 24.27 -14.36
N TYR A 412 -9.91 25.17 -13.50
CA TYR A 412 -9.06 26.28 -13.92
C TYR A 412 -7.69 25.78 -14.43
N LYS A 413 -7.37 26.08 -15.70
CA LYS A 413 -6.12 25.70 -16.39
C LYS A 413 -5.79 24.20 -16.36
N THR A 414 -6.78 23.32 -16.18
CA THR A 414 -6.51 21.87 -16.17
C THR A 414 -6.22 21.34 -17.58
N GLY A 415 -5.25 20.41 -17.67
CA GLY A 415 -5.02 19.60 -18.87
C GLY A 415 -6.03 18.46 -19.06
N ASN A 416 -6.91 18.23 -18.08
CA ASN A 416 -7.79 17.06 -18.02
C ASN A 416 -9.14 17.34 -18.70
N VAL A 417 -9.32 16.85 -19.93
CA VAL A 417 -10.58 16.97 -20.70
C VAL A 417 -11.77 16.39 -19.93
N ARG A 418 -11.61 15.25 -19.24
CA ARG A 418 -12.67 14.62 -18.44
C ARG A 418 -13.06 15.47 -17.22
N LYS A 419 -12.12 16.22 -16.66
CA LYS A 419 -12.42 17.17 -15.57
C LYS A 419 -13.25 18.36 -16.08
N LEU A 420 -12.91 18.89 -17.25
CA LEU A 420 -13.72 19.93 -17.91
C LEU A 420 -15.12 19.42 -18.27
N GLU A 421 -15.23 18.16 -18.74
CA GLU A 421 -16.49 17.47 -18.99
C GLU A 421 -17.40 17.46 -17.76
N ALA A 422 -16.89 16.98 -16.63
CA ALA A 422 -17.63 16.93 -15.38
C ALA A 422 -17.99 18.34 -14.86
N CYS A 423 -17.10 19.33 -14.98
CA CYS A 423 -17.40 20.73 -14.66
C CYS A 423 -18.56 21.29 -15.50
N ILE A 424 -18.60 21.03 -16.81
CA ILE A 424 -19.69 21.47 -17.71
C ILE A 424 -21.04 20.86 -17.28
N ARG A 425 -21.04 19.55 -16.97
CA ARG A 425 -22.25 18.85 -16.50
C ARG A 425 -22.77 19.44 -15.18
N VAL A 426 -21.88 19.76 -14.24
CA VAL A 426 -22.25 20.45 -12.98
C VAL A 426 -22.80 21.85 -13.23
N TYR A 427 -22.19 22.67 -14.10
CA TYR A 427 -22.75 23.98 -14.43
C TYR A 427 -24.10 23.88 -15.14
N SER A 428 -24.29 22.90 -16.03
CA SER A 428 -25.58 22.68 -16.68
C SER A 428 -26.66 22.30 -15.65
N GLY A 429 -26.36 21.38 -14.73
CA GLY A 429 -27.26 21.00 -13.64
C GLY A 429 -27.64 22.17 -12.73
N VAL A 430 -26.69 23.05 -12.38
CA VAL A 430 -26.99 24.30 -11.64
C VAL A 430 -27.78 25.29 -12.49
N ALA A 431 -27.49 25.42 -13.78
CA ALA A 431 -28.21 26.34 -14.67
C ALA A 431 -29.65 25.88 -14.97
N SER A 432 -29.98 24.60 -14.80
CA SER A 432 -31.36 24.09 -14.79
C SER A 432 -32.20 24.56 -13.60
N MET A 433 -31.59 25.16 -12.56
CA MET A 433 -32.29 25.53 -11.32
C MET A 433 -33.01 26.88 -11.37
N GLY A 434 -33.44 27.31 -12.57
CA GLY A 434 -34.07 28.62 -12.79
C GLY A 434 -35.37 28.83 -12.00
N ASP A 435 -36.10 27.75 -11.73
CA ASP A 435 -37.41 27.78 -11.06
C ASP A 435 -37.32 27.62 -9.51
N GLN A 436 -36.11 27.50 -8.94
CA GLN A 436 -35.92 27.32 -7.50
C GLN A 436 -35.61 28.63 -6.79
N GLU A 437 -36.45 28.99 -5.81
CA GLU A 437 -36.29 30.18 -4.97
C GLU A 437 -34.93 30.17 -4.23
N GLY A 438 -34.17 31.26 -4.38
CA GLY A 438 -32.82 31.41 -3.81
C GLY A 438 -31.69 30.80 -4.65
N ALA A 439 -31.98 30.15 -5.78
CA ALA A 439 -30.97 29.57 -6.67
C ALA A 439 -30.37 30.58 -7.67
N GLU A 440 -30.94 31.78 -7.82
CA GLU A 440 -30.76 32.69 -8.95
C GLU A 440 -29.29 33.13 -9.10
N ALA A 441 -28.65 33.47 -7.98
CA ALA A 441 -27.23 33.85 -7.95
C ALA A 441 -26.27 32.68 -8.25
N GLY A 442 -26.74 31.43 -8.14
CA GLY A 442 -26.03 30.22 -8.58
C GLY A 442 -26.25 29.93 -10.07
N VAL A 443 -27.50 30.04 -10.54
CA VAL A 443 -27.90 29.90 -11.95
C VAL A 443 -27.16 30.92 -12.84
N GLN A 444 -27.12 32.19 -12.44
CA GLN A 444 -26.39 33.24 -13.15
C GLN A 444 -24.88 32.94 -13.23
N GLU A 445 -24.27 32.56 -12.10
CA GLU A 445 -22.87 32.16 -12.03
C GLU A 445 -22.58 30.95 -12.94
N ALA A 446 -23.46 29.94 -12.97
CA ALA A 446 -23.32 28.77 -13.82
C ALA A 446 -23.43 29.09 -15.32
N ARG A 447 -24.45 29.87 -15.73
CA ARG A 447 -24.62 30.35 -17.11
C ARG A 447 -23.39 31.12 -17.58
N LYS A 448 -22.84 32.01 -16.73
CA LYS A 448 -21.58 32.73 -16.96
C LYS A 448 -20.37 31.79 -17.14
N ARG A 449 -20.31 30.66 -16.43
CA ARG A 449 -19.22 29.67 -16.61
C ARG A 449 -19.36 28.84 -17.87
N LEU A 450 -20.59 28.51 -18.30
CA LEU A 450 -20.84 27.92 -19.62
C LEU A 450 -20.44 28.91 -20.72
N GLY A 451 -20.90 30.16 -20.69
CA GLY A 451 -20.52 31.20 -21.65
C GLY A 451 -19.00 31.41 -21.76
N ALA A 452 -18.28 31.43 -20.63
CA ALA A 452 -16.82 31.49 -20.62
C ALA A 452 -16.14 30.25 -21.25
N LEU A 453 -16.73 29.06 -21.14
CA LEU A 453 -16.19 27.83 -21.71
C LEU A 453 -16.48 27.66 -23.21
N LEU A 454 -17.45 28.38 -23.79
CA LEU A 454 -17.60 28.47 -25.26
C LEU A 454 -16.37 29.09 -25.94
N TYR A 455 -15.57 29.89 -25.21
CA TYR A 455 -14.30 30.44 -25.70
C TYR A 455 -13.08 29.51 -25.49
N HIS A 456 -13.28 28.28 -24.98
CA HIS A 456 -12.16 27.37 -24.68
C HIS A 456 -11.41 26.96 -25.96
N PRO A 457 -10.06 26.91 -25.97
CA PRO A 457 -9.26 26.62 -27.18
C PRO A 457 -9.38 25.19 -27.71
N TRP A 458 -10.15 24.31 -27.07
CA TRP A 458 -10.33 22.91 -27.48
C TRP A 458 -11.71 22.69 -28.09
N PRO A 459 -11.81 22.28 -29.38
CA PRO A 459 -13.08 22.01 -30.07
C PRO A 459 -14.07 21.18 -29.26
N LYS A 460 -13.63 20.03 -28.71
CA LYS A 460 -14.51 19.12 -27.94
C LYS A 460 -15.19 19.83 -26.75
N VAL A 461 -14.44 20.68 -26.03
CA VAL A 461 -14.97 21.41 -24.86
C VAL A 461 -16.08 22.37 -25.29
N ARG A 462 -15.91 23.06 -26.43
CA ARG A 462 -16.93 23.99 -26.96
C ARG A 462 -18.22 23.27 -27.36
N SER A 463 -18.10 22.13 -28.06
CA SER A 463 -19.24 21.28 -28.40
C SER A 463 -20.00 20.82 -27.15
N MET A 464 -19.29 20.32 -26.14
CA MET A 464 -19.91 19.82 -24.90
C MET A 464 -20.59 20.90 -24.06
N VAL A 465 -20.13 22.15 -24.13
CA VAL A 465 -20.87 23.27 -23.53
C VAL A 465 -22.19 23.49 -24.27
N VAL A 466 -22.21 23.36 -25.60
CA VAL A 466 -23.46 23.45 -26.37
C VAL A 466 -24.38 22.27 -26.11
N ASP A 467 -23.87 21.06 -25.97
CA ASP A 467 -24.68 19.90 -25.54
C ASP A 467 -25.31 20.16 -24.15
N GLY A 468 -24.56 20.78 -23.23
CA GLY A 468 -25.03 21.19 -21.90
C GLY A 468 -26.00 22.39 -21.90
N LEU A 469 -25.88 23.31 -22.86
CA LEU A 469 -26.84 24.42 -23.07
C LEU A 469 -28.11 23.93 -23.78
N TRP A 470 -28.01 22.93 -24.66
CA TRP A 470 -29.15 22.36 -25.37
C TRP A 470 -30.17 21.77 -24.38
N GLY A 471 -29.72 21.14 -23.30
CA GLY A 471 -30.57 20.69 -22.19
C GLY A 471 -31.23 21.81 -21.35
N LEU A 472 -30.97 23.08 -21.66
CA LEU A 472 -31.55 24.25 -20.98
C LEU A 472 -32.46 25.08 -21.87
N VAL A 473 -32.17 25.16 -23.18
CA VAL A 473 -32.87 26.03 -24.14
C VAL A 473 -33.36 25.31 -25.41
N GLY A 474 -33.11 24.01 -25.56
CA GLY A 474 -33.49 23.24 -26.76
C GLY A 474 -35.00 23.21 -27.04
N ASP A 475 -35.80 23.25 -25.97
CA ASP A 475 -37.28 23.32 -26.04
C ASP A 475 -37.81 24.76 -26.17
N GLN A 476 -36.94 25.78 -26.17
CA GLN A 476 -37.30 27.19 -26.35
C GLN A 476 -37.08 27.60 -27.80
N GLU A 477 -38.15 27.80 -28.57
CA GLU A 477 -38.12 27.95 -30.03
C GLU A 477 -37.08 28.97 -30.54
N GLU A 478 -37.05 30.20 -30.00
CA GLU A 478 -36.09 31.23 -30.43
C GLU A 478 -34.64 30.99 -29.98
N ALA A 479 -34.44 30.35 -28.82
CA ALA A 479 -33.13 30.21 -28.17
C ALA A 479 -32.42 28.90 -28.56
N GLY A 480 -33.17 27.80 -28.71
CA GLY A 480 -32.67 26.52 -29.19
C GLY A 480 -32.18 26.61 -30.63
N GLU A 481 -32.88 27.32 -31.51
CA GLU A 481 -32.41 27.55 -32.90
C GLU A 481 -31.04 28.23 -32.97
N ARG A 482 -30.68 29.08 -31.98
CA ARG A 482 -29.34 29.71 -31.93
C ARG A 482 -28.19 28.74 -31.72
N LEU A 483 -28.46 27.52 -31.24
CA LEU A 483 -27.47 26.46 -31.06
C LEU A 483 -27.33 25.55 -32.30
N LYS A 484 -28.25 25.64 -33.28
CA LYS A 484 -28.26 24.77 -34.47
C LYS A 484 -27.41 25.35 -35.61
N GLY A 485 -27.11 24.50 -36.61
CA GLY A 485 -26.46 24.91 -37.87
C GLY A 485 -24.98 25.31 -37.79
N VAL A 486 -24.36 25.33 -36.60
CA VAL A 486 -22.98 25.77 -36.36
C VAL A 486 -22.10 24.61 -35.87
N ASP A 487 -20.94 24.43 -36.49
CA ASP A 487 -19.85 23.61 -35.92
C ASP A 487 -19.20 24.40 -34.76
N TRP A 488 -19.71 24.23 -33.55
CA TRP A 488 -19.16 24.85 -32.33
C TRP A 488 -17.74 24.40 -32.00
N GLY A 489 -17.31 23.25 -32.54
CA GLY A 489 -15.92 22.82 -32.52
C GLY A 489 -15.01 23.74 -33.34
N ARG A 490 -15.54 24.45 -34.34
CA ARG A 490 -14.81 25.38 -35.23
C ARG A 490 -15.26 26.84 -35.19
N ALA A 491 -16.36 27.17 -34.51
CA ALA A 491 -16.97 28.50 -34.47
C ALA A 491 -15.98 29.64 -34.19
N GLY A 492 -16.17 30.76 -34.91
CA GLY A 492 -15.40 31.99 -34.77
C GLY A 492 -15.79 32.81 -33.54
N LYS A 493 -14.93 33.75 -33.15
CA LYS A 493 -15.13 34.58 -31.94
C LYS A 493 -16.46 35.35 -31.95
N GLU A 494 -16.83 35.97 -33.07
CA GLU A 494 -18.07 36.74 -33.16
C GLU A 494 -19.31 35.83 -33.07
N GLN A 495 -19.29 34.63 -33.65
CA GLN A 495 -20.41 33.67 -33.53
C GLN A 495 -20.62 33.24 -32.08
N ILE A 496 -19.53 32.98 -31.36
CA ILE A 496 -19.56 32.64 -29.92
C ILE A 496 -20.05 33.84 -29.11
N LYS A 497 -19.59 35.05 -29.43
CA LYS A 497 -20.01 36.29 -28.76
C LYS A 497 -21.51 36.52 -28.92
N THR A 498 -22.04 36.46 -30.13
CA THR A 498 -23.48 36.58 -30.40
C THR A 498 -24.27 35.55 -29.59
N ALA A 499 -23.88 34.28 -29.58
CA ALA A 499 -24.56 33.25 -28.79
C ALA A 499 -24.48 33.51 -27.27
N VAL A 500 -23.35 34.00 -26.75
CA VAL A 500 -23.19 34.34 -25.32
C VAL A 500 -24.05 35.53 -24.91
N GLU A 501 -24.18 36.54 -25.78
CA GLU A 501 -25.01 37.73 -25.56
C GLU A 501 -26.50 37.39 -25.67
N GLU A 502 -26.92 36.64 -26.69
CA GLU A 502 -28.33 36.26 -26.93
C GLU A 502 -28.86 35.25 -25.90
N LEU A 503 -28.06 34.28 -25.47
CA LEU A 503 -28.45 33.27 -24.47
C LEU A 503 -28.25 33.75 -23.01
N GLN A 504 -27.85 35.02 -22.80
CA GLN A 504 -27.64 35.64 -21.49
C GLN A 504 -26.65 34.82 -20.62
N LEU A 505 -25.44 34.58 -21.15
CA LEU A 505 -24.39 33.78 -20.51
C LEU A 505 -23.22 34.65 -19.98
N VAL A 506 -23.53 35.85 -19.45
CA VAL A 506 -22.59 36.99 -19.34
C VAL A 506 -22.02 37.24 -17.95
#